data_AF-A0A538K0Y9-F1
#
_entry.id   AF-A0A538K0Y9-F1
#
_cell.length_a   1.000
_cell.length_b   1.000
_cell.length_c   1.000
_cell.angle_alpha   90.00
_cell.angle_beta   90.00
_cell.angle_gamma   90.00
#
_symmetry.space_group_name_H-M   'P 1'
#
loop_
_entity.id
_entity.type
_entity.pdbx_description
1 polymer ?
#
loop_
_entity_poly.entity_id
_entity_poly.type
_entity_poly.pdbx_seq_one_letter_code
_entity_poly.pdbx_strand_id
1 'polypeptide(L)'
;MRILVADDHGIVRSGIRLLLERQPDISVVAEASDGVEAVEAALAARPDLCILDVGMPRMTGLQAAREIRSHLPDTRVLMLSMHDD
;
A
#
# COMPACT_ATOMS: atom_id res chain seq x y z
N MET A 1 4.85 -0.06 -13.90
CA MET A 1 3.88 0.32 -12.86
C MET A 1 4.55 0.23 -11.50
N ARG A 2 4.51 1.31 -10.73
CA ARG A 2 5.18 1.49 -9.44
C ARG A 2 4.16 1.31 -8.33
N ILE A 3 4.40 0.37 -7.42
CA ILE A 3 3.44 -0.02 -6.38
C ILE A 3 4.02 0.23 -4.99
N LEU A 4 3.19 0.75 -4.09
CA LEU A 4 3.43 0.69 -2.65
C LEU A 4 2.54 -0.39 -2.03
N VAL A 5 3.09 -1.20 -1.12
CA VAL A 5 2.32 -2.20 -0.36
C VAL A 5 2.37 -1.88 1.13
N ALA A 6 1.21 -1.71 1.76
CA ALA A 6 1.08 -1.46 3.19
C ALA A 6 0.19 -2.51 3.85
N ASP A 7 0.73 -3.17 4.87
CA ASP A 7 0.07 -4.22 5.64
C ASP A 7 0.84 -4.37 6.97
N ASP A 8 0.15 -4.55 8.09
CA ASP A 8 0.79 -4.73 9.41
C ASP A 8 1.39 -6.14 9.57
N HIS A 9 1.00 -7.10 8.74
CA HIS A 9 1.53 -8.45 8.70
C HIS A 9 2.67 -8.59 7.67
N GLY A 10 3.91 -8.61 8.15
CA GLY A 10 5.09 -8.72 7.30
C GLY A 10 5.12 -9.93 6.36
N ILE A 11 4.49 -11.05 6.73
CA ILE A 11 4.38 -12.25 5.87
C ILE A 11 3.46 -12.01 4.66
N VAL A 12 2.33 -11.33 4.86
CA VAL A 12 1.38 -10.98 3.79
C VAL A 12 2.03 -10.01 2.83
N ARG A 13 2.64 -8.94 3.37
CA ARG A 13 3.37 -7.93 2.59
C ARG A 13 4.48 -8.55 1.72
N SER A 14 5.28 -9.44 2.31
CA SER A 14 6.34 -10.17 1.58
C SER A 14 5.79 -11.07 0.49
N GLY A 15 4.66 -11.76 0.75
CA GLY A 15 3.97 -12.59 -0.22
C GLY A 15 3.46 -11.79 -1.42
N ILE A 16 2.81 -10.65 -1.16
CA ILE A 16 2.34 -9.73 -2.20
C ILE A 16 3.51 -9.22 -3.04
N ARG A 17 4.58 -8.75 -2.40
CA ARG A 17 5.79 -8.27 -3.11
C ARG A 17 6.34 -9.33 -4.05
N LEU A 18 6.53 -10.56 -3.56
CA LEU A 18 7.05 -11.67 -4.36
C LEU A 18 6.16 -12.00 -5.57
N LEU A 19 4.84 -11.90 -5.41
CA LEU A 19 3.89 -12.14 -6.51
C LEU A 19 3.96 -11.02 -7.56
N LEU A 20 4.06 -9.76 -7.12
CA LEU A 20 4.13 -8.59 -8.01
C LEU A 20 5.46 -8.54 -8.78
N GLU A 21 6.59 -8.82 -8.13
CA GLU A 21 7.93 -8.80 -8.75
C GLU A 21 8.13 -9.86 -9.83
N ARG A 22 7.24 -10.85 -9.95
CA ARG A 22 7.24 -11.79 -11.08
C ARG A 22 6.80 -11.16 -12.40
N GLN A 23 6.15 -9.99 -12.35
CA GLN A 23 5.74 -9.25 -13.54
C GLN A 23 6.83 -8.24 -13.91
N PRO A 24 7.42 -8.32 -15.11
CA PRO A 24 8.57 -7.50 -15.49
C PRO A 24 8.26 -6.00 -15.60
N ASP A 25 6.99 -5.64 -15.71
CA ASP A 25 6.50 -4.27 -15.81
C ASP A 25 6.04 -3.70 -14.45
N ILE A 26 6.15 -4.46 -13.35
CA ILE A 26 5.76 -4.04 -12.01
C ILE A 26 7.01 -3.90 -11.12
N SER A 27 7.04 -2.83 -10.33
CA SER A 27 8.08 -2.60 -9.33
C SER A 27 7.43 -2.16 -8.02
N VAL A 28 7.73 -2.87 -6.93
CA VAL A 28 7.37 -2.42 -5.58
C VAL A 28 8.42 -1.39 -5.16
N VAL A 29 7.99 -0.12 -5.05
CA VAL A 29 8.88 1.02 -4.79
C VAL A 29 8.89 1.44 -3.33
N ALA A 30 7.97 0.92 -2.52
CA ALA A 30 7.87 1.19 -1.10
C ALA A 30 7.05 0.09 -0.40
N GLU A 31 7.38 -0.13 0.86
CA GLU A 31 6.62 -0.96 1.80
C GLU A 31 6.34 -0.14 3.05
N ALA A 32 5.20 -0.40 3.71
CA ALA A 32 4.84 0.21 4.98
C ALA A 32 4.21 -0.81 5.91
N SER A 33 4.42 -0.63 7.23
CA SER A 33 3.82 -1.48 8.27
C SER A 33 2.58 -0.86 8.91
N ASP A 34 2.26 0.39 8.57
CA ASP A 34 1.04 1.05 8.97
C ASP A 34 0.66 2.25 8.10
N GLY A 35 -0.49 2.86 8.37
CA GLY A 35 -1.02 3.94 7.56
C GLY A 35 -0.22 5.24 7.59
N VAL A 36 0.51 5.54 8.67
CA VAL A 36 1.35 6.76 8.73
C VAL A 36 2.56 6.57 7.81
N GLU A 37 3.25 5.44 7.95
CA GLU A 37 4.35 5.06 7.04
C GLU A 37 3.88 4.98 5.59
N ALA A 38 2.67 4.47 5.35
CA ALA A 38 2.12 4.37 4.00
C ALA A 38 1.94 5.74 3.34
N VAL A 39 1.46 6.74 4.10
CA VAL A 39 1.34 8.12 3.60
C VAL A 39 2.71 8.72 3.31
N GLU A 40 3.65 8.65 4.26
CA GLU A 40 5.00 9.21 4.10
C GLU A 40 5.73 8.59 2.90
N ALA A 41 5.68 7.26 2.79
CA ALA A 41 6.30 6.54 1.70
C ALA A 41 5.60 6.80 0.36
N ALA A 42 4.27 6.95 0.33
CA ALA A 42 3.54 7.33 -0.88
C ALA A 42 3.95 8.73 -1.36
N LEU A 43 4.08 9.72 -0.47
CA LEU A 43 4.51 11.07 -0.82
C LEU A 43 5.93 11.10 -1.36
N ALA A 44 6.84 10.32 -0.77
CA ALA A 44 8.23 10.22 -1.21
C ALA A 44 8.36 9.48 -2.54
N ALA A 45 7.69 8.34 -2.69
CA ALA A 45 7.83 7.48 -3.86
C ALA A 45 6.91 7.90 -5.01
N ARG A 46 5.77 8.53 -4.76
CA ARG A 46 4.71 8.83 -5.75
C ARG A 46 4.33 7.60 -6.61
N PRO A 47 3.79 6.53 -6.01
CA PRO A 47 3.44 5.29 -6.74
C PRO A 47 2.22 5.48 -7.64
N ASP A 48 2.10 4.61 -8.66
CA ASP A 48 0.93 4.55 -9.54
C ASP A 48 -0.27 3.87 -8.86
N LEU A 49 0.01 2.98 -7.89
CA LEU A 49 -0.97 2.21 -7.13
C LEU A 49 -0.46 1.98 -5.69
N CYS A 50 -1.31 2.22 -4.70
CA CYS A 50 -1.12 1.76 -3.33
C CYS A 50 -2.04 0.57 -3.06
N ILE A 51 -1.46 -0.51 -2.54
CA ILE A 51 -2.20 -1.66 -1.98
C ILE A 51 -2.16 -1.50 -0.47
N LEU A 52 -3.32 -1.31 0.17
CA LEU A 52 -3.42 -0.96 1.59
C LEU A 52 -4.31 -1.97 2.33
N ASP A 53 -3.81 -2.57 3.39
CA ASP A 53 -4.65 -3.27 4.36
C ASP A 53 -5.59 -2.31 5.10
N VAL A 54 -6.82 -2.75 5.35
CA VAL A 54 -7.81 -1.95 6.11
C VAL A 54 -7.38 -1.81 7.57
N GLY A 55 -6.88 -2.89 8.17
CA GLY A 55 -6.63 -3.09 9.60
C GLY A 55 -5.23 -2.67 10.08
N MET A 56 -4.73 -1.51 9.66
CA MET A 56 -3.40 -1.04 10.08
C MET A 56 -3.42 -0.21 11.40
N PRO A 57 -2.36 -0.30 12.24
CA PRO A 57 -2.23 0.51 13.46
C PRO A 57 -1.91 1.98 13.12
N ARG A 58 -1.94 2.89 14.11
CA ARG A 58 -1.71 4.35 14.00
C ARG A 58 -2.70 5.12 13.09
N MET A 59 -2.86 4.68 11.85
CA MET A 59 -3.79 5.17 10.84
C MET A 59 -4.30 3.98 10.02
N THR A 60 -5.61 3.84 9.91
CA THR A 60 -6.23 2.75 9.14
C THR A 60 -5.97 2.92 7.64
N GLY A 61 -6.06 1.85 6.85
CA GLY A 61 -5.89 1.95 5.39
C GLY A 61 -6.89 2.87 4.71
N LEU A 62 -8.12 2.99 5.23
CA LEU A 62 -9.11 3.94 4.72
C LEU A 62 -8.73 5.40 4.99
N GLN A 63 -8.13 5.69 6.14
CA GLN A 63 -7.62 7.02 6.46
C GLN A 63 -6.40 7.34 5.59
N ALA A 64 -5.46 6.40 5.47
CA ALA A 64 -4.29 6.53 4.60
C ALA A 64 -4.69 6.75 3.13
N ALA A 65 -5.68 6.00 2.62
CA ALA A 65 -6.19 6.15 1.26
C ALA A 65 -6.73 7.56 0.99
N ARG A 66 -7.46 8.16 1.94
CA ARG A 66 -7.97 9.53 1.84
C ARG A 66 -6.82 10.54 1.82
N GLU A 67 -5.87 10.38 2.72
CA GLU A 67 -4.72 11.27 2.86
C GLU A 67 -3.83 11.23 1.61
N ILE A 68 -3.48 10.03 1.14
CA ILE A 68 -2.70 9.81 -0.08
C ILE A 68 -3.38 10.45 -1.27
N ARG A 69 -4.69 10.20 -1.49
CA ARG A 69 -5.41 10.77 -2.64
C ARG A 69 -5.57 12.29 -2.57
N SER A 70 -5.55 12.88 -1.37
CA SER A 70 -5.60 14.34 -1.24
C SER A 70 -4.31 15.02 -1.72
N HIS A 71 -3.17 14.33 -1.61
CA HIS A 71 -1.86 14.82 -2.06
C HIS A 71 -1.46 14.30 -3.45
N LEU A 72 -1.90 13.10 -3.79
CA LEU A 72 -1.56 12.35 -5.01
C LEU A 72 -2.87 11.87 -5.67
N PRO A 73 -3.62 12.76 -6.33
CA PRO A 73 -4.94 12.44 -6.88
C PRO A 73 -4.91 11.35 -7.96
N ASP A 74 -3.76 11.19 -8.64
CA ASP A 74 -3.56 10.19 -9.70
C ASP A 74 -3.14 8.81 -9.16
N THR A 75 -2.71 8.72 -7.89
CA THR A 75 -2.36 7.45 -7.27
C THR A 75 -3.63 6.63 -7.04
N ARG A 76 -3.70 5.46 -7.68
CA ARG A 76 -4.80 4.51 -7.48
C ARG A 76 -4.67 3.83 -6.12
N VAL A 77 -5.78 3.41 -5.54
CA VAL A 77 -5.79 2.68 -4.27
C VAL A 77 -6.56 1.37 -4.42
N LEU A 78 -5.96 0.28 -3.98
CA LEU A 78 -6.58 -1.03 -3.82
C LEU A 78 -6.59 -1.40 -2.34
N MET A 79 -7.77 -1.65 -1.79
CA MET A 79 -7.93 -2.04 -0.39
C MET A 79 -7.87 -3.57 -0.26
N LEU A 80 -7.11 -4.06 0.71
CA LEU A 80 -7.14 -5.44 1.17
C LEU A 80 -8.00 -5.52 2.43
N SER A 81 -8.94 -6.44 2.45
CA SER A 81 -9.72 -6.77 3.64
C SER A 81 -9.67 -8.27 3.85
N MET A 82 -9.36 -8.69 5.06
CA MET A 82 -9.62 -10.06 5.49
C MET A 82 -11.09 -10.16 5.84
N HIS A 83 -11.78 -11.12 5.21
CA HIS A 83 -13.11 -11.54 5.61
C HIS A 83 -12.96 -12.97 6.14
N ASP A 84 -13.24 -13.15 7.42
CA ASP A 84 -13.43 -14.49 7.97
C ASP A 84 -14.86 -14.92 7.61
N ASP A 85 -15.00 -16.06 6.95
CA ASP A 85 -16.29 -16.72 6.67
C ASP A 85 -16.98 -17.19 7.97
#